data_AF-A0A5B9Q9R6-F1
#
_entry.id   AF-A0A5B9Q9R6-F1
#
_cell.length_a   1.000
_cell.length_b   1.000
_cell.length_c   1.000
_cell.angle_alpha   90.00
_cell.angle_beta   90.00
_cell.angle_gamma   90.00
#
_symmetry.space_group_name_H-M   'P 1'
#
loop_
_entity.id
_entity.type
_entity.pdbx_description
1 polymer ?
#
loop_
_entity_poly.entity_id
_entity_poly.type
_entity_poly.pdbx_seq_one_letter_code
_entity_poly.pdbx_strand_id
1 'polypeptide(L)'
;MLGEQLGILLVNLNQLDPAHPNSDLEVDFDDVRLDASPALTADFDNDGDVDGNDFLVWQRGGSPNGLNSGDLALWQVNYGAPLTATAATVPEPNSLVLVFVCATFPCSRSSQRRSLREEAVGKTHNVFLASCQFGE
;
A
#
# COMPACT_ATOMS: atom_id res chain seq x y z
N MET A 1 10.33 15.74 -27.65
CA MET A 1 10.01 14.49 -28.35
C MET A 1 9.76 13.46 -27.26
N LEU A 2 8.50 13.28 -26.88
CA LEU A 2 8.09 12.43 -25.75
C LEU A 2 7.33 11.22 -26.33
N GLY A 3 7.69 10.00 -25.94
CA GLY A 3 6.85 8.82 -26.17
C GLY A 3 7.45 7.64 -26.94
N GLU A 4 8.76 7.39 -26.90
CA GLU A 4 9.28 6.08 -27.30
C GLU A 4 8.85 5.04 -26.26
N GLN A 5 8.09 4.04 -26.69
CA GLN A 5 7.66 2.94 -25.85
C GLN A 5 8.86 2.02 -25.60
N LEU A 6 9.29 1.87 -24.34
CA LEU A 6 10.31 0.90 -23.96
C LEU A 6 9.71 -0.52 -24.10
N GLY A 7 9.90 -1.13 -25.26
CA GLY A 7 9.48 -2.51 -25.52
C GLY A 7 10.50 -3.50 -24.98
N ILE A 8 10.12 -4.31 -23.99
CA ILE A 8 10.93 -5.45 -23.53
C ILE A 8 10.40 -6.72 -24.22
N LEU A 9 11.22 -7.34 -25.07
CA LEU A 9 10.89 -8.62 -25.70
C LEU A 9 11.49 -9.77 -24.88
N LEU A 10 10.63 -10.53 -24.19
CA LEU A 10 11.03 -11.80 -23.57
C LEU A 10 10.87 -12.91 -24.62
N VAL A 11 11.98 -13.43 -25.12
CA VAL A 11 11.99 -14.62 -25.98
C VAL A 11 12.19 -15.84 -25.09
N ASN A 12 11.22 -16.75 -25.09
CA ASN A 12 11.37 -18.06 -24.45
C ASN A 12 12.33 -18.91 -25.30
N LEU A 13 13.52 -19.20 -24.78
CA LEU A 13 14.55 -20.03 -25.42
C LEU A 13 14.42 -21.53 -25.11
N ASN A 14 13.23 -22.04 -24.74
CA ASN A 14 13.01 -23.48 -24.56
C ASN A 14 13.03 -24.27 -25.89
N GLN A 15 14.14 -24.20 -26.63
CA GLN A 15 14.52 -25.32 -27.49
C GLN A 15 15.19 -26.37 -26.59
N LEU A 16 14.50 -27.49 -26.39
CA LEU A 16 15.12 -28.72 -25.89
C LEU A 16 16.37 -29.01 -26.74
N ASP A 17 17.55 -29.06 -26.13
CA ASP A 17 18.75 -29.47 -26.83
C ASP A 17 18.60 -30.96 -27.21
N PRO A 18 18.48 -31.29 -28.51
CA PRO A 18 18.32 -32.68 -28.94
C PRO A 18 19.53 -33.56 -28.59
N ALA A 19 20.69 -32.96 -28.33
CA ALA A 19 21.90 -33.66 -27.93
C ALA A 19 21.91 -34.05 -26.44
N HIS A 20 21.09 -33.41 -25.60
CA HIS A 20 21.00 -33.66 -24.15
C HIS A 20 19.54 -33.76 -23.68
N PRO A 21 18.80 -34.79 -24.11
CA PRO A 21 17.39 -34.98 -23.71
C PRO A 21 17.19 -35.27 -22.21
N ASN A 22 18.27 -35.37 -21.45
CA ASN A 22 18.31 -35.81 -20.06
C ASN A 22 18.97 -34.79 -19.11
N SER A 23 19.33 -33.59 -19.58
CA SER A 23 19.91 -32.55 -18.71
C SER A 23 18.81 -31.85 -17.91
N ASP A 24 18.84 -32.18 -16.62
CA ASP A 24 17.88 -31.95 -15.53
C ASP A 24 18.13 -30.63 -14.77
N LEU A 25 18.52 -29.57 -15.48
CA LEU A 25 18.82 -28.27 -14.87
C LEU A 25 17.90 -27.20 -15.47
N GLU A 26 16.72 -27.11 -14.88
CA GLU A 26 15.76 -26.05 -15.14
C GLU A 26 16.21 -24.80 -14.36
N VAL A 27 16.50 -23.72 -15.09
CA VAL A 27 16.67 -22.41 -14.48
C VAL A 27 15.27 -21.91 -14.16
N ASP A 28 14.91 -21.99 -12.88
CA ASP A 28 13.68 -21.41 -12.35
C ASP A 28 13.73 -19.90 -12.55
N PHE A 29 12.85 -19.39 -13.41
CA PHE A 29 12.69 -17.96 -13.69
C PHE A 29 11.52 -17.34 -12.92
N ASP A 30 10.91 -18.06 -11.97
CA ASP A 30 9.70 -17.63 -11.27
C ASP A 30 9.89 -16.30 -10.52
N ASP A 31 11.14 -15.92 -10.21
CA ASP A 31 11.51 -14.66 -9.53
C ASP A 31 12.35 -13.68 -10.38
N VAL A 32 12.27 -13.74 -11.71
CA VAL A 32 12.92 -12.71 -12.56
C VAL A 32 12.07 -11.44 -12.65
N ARG A 33 12.49 -10.44 -11.86
CA ARG A 33 11.97 -9.07 -11.94
C ARG A 33 12.90 -8.19 -12.78
N LEU A 34 12.36 -7.64 -13.87
CA LEU A 34 13.03 -6.65 -14.72
C LEU A 34 12.44 -5.27 -14.44
N ASP A 35 13.14 -4.46 -13.66
CA ASP A 35 12.75 -3.08 -13.38
C ASP A 35 13.39 -2.13 -14.39
N ALA A 36 12.62 -1.80 -15.44
CA ALA A 36 12.97 -0.72 -16.35
C ALA A 36 12.33 0.58 -15.86
N SER A 37 12.94 1.21 -14.85
CA SER A 37 12.61 2.59 -14.50
C SER A 37 13.28 3.52 -15.51
N PRO A 38 12.58 4.49 -16.12
CA PRO A 38 13.25 5.52 -16.88
C PRO A 38 14.22 6.23 -15.93
N ALA A 39 15.51 6.27 -16.28
CA ALA A 39 16.49 7.04 -15.52
C ALA A 39 16.02 8.50 -15.50
N LEU A 40 15.50 8.94 -14.35
CA LEU A 40 15.07 10.31 -14.16
C LEU A 40 16.31 11.20 -14.19
N THR A 41 16.28 12.21 -15.05
CA THR A 41 17.36 13.17 -15.09
C THR A 41 17.30 13.99 -13.81
N ALA A 42 18.40 14.03 -13.06
CA ALA A 42 18.53 14.65 -11.73
C ALA A 42 17.98 13.87 -10.52
N ASP A 43 17.71 12.57 -10.69
CA ASP A 43 17.64 11.58 -9.60
C ASP A 43 19.08 11.17 -9.24
N PHE A 44 19.61 11.77 -8.19
CA PHE A 44 21.00 11.61 -7.74
C PHE A 44 21.16 10.58 -6.63
N ASP A 45 20.09 10.19 -5.94
CA ASP A 45 20.12 9.12 -4.93
C ASP A 45 19.59 7.76 -5.44
N ASN A 46 19.05 7.74 -6.66
CA ASN A 46 18.53 6.59 -7.38
C ASN A 46 17.31 5.94 -6.72
N ASP A 47 16.48 6.72 -6.03
CA ASP A 47 15.24 6.23 -5.41
C ASP A 47 14.01 6.27 -6.34
N GLY A 48 14.19 6.83 -7.54
CA GLY A 48 13.17 6.86 -8.58
C GLY A 48 12.26 8.08 -8.52
N ASP A 49 12.61 9.13 -7.77
CA ASP A 49 12.00 10.44 -7.87
C ASP A 49 13.01 11.59 -7.99
N VAL A 50 12.52 12.84 -8.04
CA VAL A 50 13.38 14.04 -8.07
C VAL A 50 12.89 15.00 -7.02
N ASP A 51 13.51 14.98 -5.85
CA ASP A 51 13.04 15.64 -4.64
C ASP A 51 14.13 16.44 -3.90
N GLY A 52 13.90 16.75 -2.62
CA GLY A 52 14.86 17.51 -1.82
C GLY A 52 16.10 16.71 -1.41
N ASN A 53 16.01 15.38 -1.33
CA ASN A 53 17.14 14.52 -1.02
C ASN A 53 18.17 14.53 -2.15
N ASP A 54 17.74 14.50 -3.41
CA ASP A 54 18.61 14.67 -4.57
C ASP A 54 19.41 15.97 -4.50
N PHE A 55 18.75 17.07 -4.15
CA PHE A 55 19.42 18.35 -3.98
C PHE A 55 20.54 18.28 -2.95
N LEU A 56 20.31 17.57 -1.83
CA LEU A 56 21.34 17.38 -0.80
C LEU A 56 22.48 16.47 -1.28
N VAL A 57 22.19 15.46 -2.10
CA VAL A 57 23.22 14.64 -2.75
C VAL A 57 24.09 15.49 -3.66
N TRP A 58 23.47 16.32 -4.51
CA TRP A 58 24.19 17.29 -5.36
C TRP A 58 25.05 18.23 -4.52
N GLN A 59 24.53 18.83 -3.45
CA GLN A 59 25.27 19.74 -2.57
C GLN A 59 26.52 19.09 -1.91
N ARG A 60 26.52 17.77 -1.76
CA ARG A 60 27.67 17.00 -1.24
C ARG A 60 28.62 16.52 -2.33
N GLY A 61 28.39 16.91 -3.58
CA GLY A 61 29.19 16.51 -4.75
C GLY A 61 28.90 15.09 -5.22
N GLY A 62 27.74 14.53 -4.87
CA GLY A 62 27.32 13.18 -5.27
C GLY A 62 26.65 13.10 -6.64
N SER A 63 26.49 14.23 -7.34
CA SER A 63 25.97 14.20 -8.71
C SER A 63 27.04 13.74 -9.72
N PRO A 64 26.65 13.25 -10.91
CA PRO A 64 27.59 12.69 -11.90
C PRO A 64 28.70 13.66 -12.34
N ASN A 65 28.42 14.96 -12.36
CA ASN A 65 29.39 15.99 -12.75
C ASN A 65 29.95 16.78 -11.53
N GLY A 66 29.73 16.28 -10.31
CA GLY A 66 30.09 16.97 -9.08
C GLY A 66 29.31 18.27 -8.87
N LEU A 67 29.88 19.22 -8.11
CA LEU A 67 29.24 20.52 -7.82
C LEU A 67 29.22 21.45 -9.05
N ASN A 68 28.37 21.12 -10.01
CA ASN A 68 28.21 21.83 -11.28
C ASN A 68 26.84 22.53 -11.34
N SER A 69 26.81 23.71 -11.97
CA SER A 69 25.58 24.50 -12.14
C SER A 69 24.59 23.90 -13.15
N GLY A 70 25.07 23.08 -14.08
CA GLY A 70 24.25 22.31 -15.02
C GLY A 70 23.41 21.25 -14.31
N ASP A 71 24.00 20.49 -13.40
CA ASP A 71 23.29 19.49 -12.59
C ASP A 71 22.24 20.16 -11.68
N LEU A 72 22.54 21.35 -11.14
CA LEU A 72 21.56 22.15 -10.41
C LEU A 72 20.39 22.59 -11.30
N ALA A 73 20.67 23.04 -12.51
CA ALA A 73 19.62 23.45 -13.45
C ALA A 73 18.74 22.25 -13.86
N LEU A 74 19.35 21.06 -14.03
CA LEU A 74 18.61 19.83 -14.28
C LEU A 74 17.68 19.48 -13.11
N TRP A 75 18.17 19.56 -11.87
CA TRP A 75 17.33 19.35 -10.69
C TRP A 75 16.16 20.35 -10.64
N GLN A 76 16.42 21.64 -10.88
CA GLN A 76 15.38 22.67 -10.86
C GLN A 76 14.27 22.44 -11.90
N VAL A 77 14.60 21.88 -13.06
CA VAL A 77 13.65 21.58 -14.12
C VAL A 77 12.81 20.34 -13.81
N ASN A 78 13.37 19.36 -13.11
CA ASN A 78 12.72 18.07 -12.84
C ASN A 78 12.09 17.97 -11.45
N TYR A 79 12.44 18.87 -10.52
CA TYR A 79 11.91 18.87 -9.15
C TYR A 79 10.38 18.96 -9.13
N GLY A 80 9.76 18.03 -8.42
CA GLY A 80 8.30 17.96 -8.30
C GLY A 80 7.60 17.49 -9.59
N ALA A 81 8.33 16.91 -10.55
CA ALA A 81 7.72 16.18 -11.65
C ALA A 81 6.87 15.03 -11.07
N PRO A 82 5.57 14.95 -11.42
CA PRO A 82 4.71 13.92 -10.86
C PRO A 82 5.13 12.54 -11.37
N LEU A 83 5.45 11.64 -10.43
CA LEU A 83 5.66 10.23 -10.73
C LEU A 83 4.40 9.68 -11.39
N THR A 84 4.54 9.24 -12.64
CA THR A 84 3.43 8.68 -13.39
C THR A 84 3.27 7.23 -12.98
N ALA A 85 2.50 7.00 -11.90
CA ALA A 85 2.15 5.66 -11.48
C ALA A 85 1.30 4.99 -12.57
N THR A 86 1.78 3.87 -13.11
CA THR A 86 0.96 3.03 -13.99
C THR A 86 -0.11 2.35 -13.14
N ALA A 87 -1.36 2.79 -13.29
CA ALA A 87 -2.49 2.14 -12.68
C ALA A 87 -2.74 0.80 -13.39
N ALA A 88 -2.30 -0.31 -12.78
CA ALA A 88 -2.71 -1.63 -13.22
C ALA A 88 -4.21 -1.79 -12.94
N THR A 89 -4.97 -2.26 -13.94
CA THR A 89 -6.38 -2.62 -13.78
C THR A 89 -6.47 -3.85 -12.88
N VAL A 90 -6.59 -3.64 -11.58
CA VAL A 90 -6.81 -4.72 -10.61
C VAL A 90 -8.25 -5.24 -10.79
N PRO A 91 -8.46 -6.52 -11.15
CA PRO A 91 -9.79 -7.12 -11.17
C PRO A 91 -10.43 -6.98 -9.79
N GLU A 92 -11.70 -6.59 -9.73
CA GLU A 92 -12.35 -6.18 -8.49
C GLU A 92 -12.11 -7.19 -7.34
N PRO A 93 -11.65 -6.72 -6.17
CA PRO A 93 -11.40 -7.61 -5.05
C PRO A 93 -12.72 -8.24 -4.58
N ASN A 94 -12.70 -9.55 -4.33
CA ASN A 94 -13.83 -10.36 -3.82
C ASN A 94 -14.37 -9.91 -2.44
N SER A 95 -14.00 -8.71 -1.97
CA SER A 95 -14.49 -8.06 -0.75
C SER A 95 -16.01 -7.99 -0.70
N LEU A 96 -16.69 -7.78 -1.83
CA LEU A 96 -18.15 -7.79 -1.90
C LEU A 96 -18.73 -9.18 -1.57
N VAL A 97 -18.08 -10.26 -2.03
CA VAL A 97 -18.50 -11.63 -1.72
C VAL A 97 -18.41 -11.90 -0.22
N LEU A 98 -17.35 -11.43 0.45
CA LEU A 98 -17.18 -11.58 1.89
C LEU A 98 -18.25 -10.82 2.70
N VAL A 99 -18.62 -9.62 2.26
CA VAL A 99 -19.69 -8.83 2.90
C VAL A 99 -21.05 -9.52 2.74
N PHE A 100 -21.35 -10.08 1.56
CA PHE A 100 -22.59 -10.84 1.34
C PHE A 100 -22.65 -12.15 2.16
N VAL A 101 -21.54 -12.87 2.27
CA VAL A 101 -21.50 -14.10 3.10
C VAL A 101 -21.68 -13.78 4.58
N CYS A 102 -21.02 -12.73 5.11
CA CYS A 102 -21.19 -12.34 6.52
C CYS A 102 -22.60 -11.81 6.85
N ALA A 103 -23.26 -11.15 5.90
CA ALA A 103 -24.62 -10.61 6.11
C ALA A 103 -25.71 -11.69 6.18
N THR A 104 -25.47 -12.89 5.64
CA THR A 104 -26.46 -13.97 5.60
C THR A 104 -26.42 -14.91 6.81
N PHE A 105 -25.42 -14.79 7.69
CA PHE A 105 -25.34 -15.52 8.96
C PHE A 105 -25.52 -14.59 10.17
N PRO A 106 -26.75 -14.14 10.50
CA PRO A 106 -26.99 -13.47 11.77
C PRO A 106 -26.72 -14.46 12.91
N CYS A 107 -25.57 -14.29 13.58
CA CYS A 107 -25.27 -14.97 14.82
C CYS A 107 -26.40 -14.67 15.81
N SER A 108 -27.16 -15.70 16.19
CA SER A 108 -28.28 -15.64 17.14
C SER A 108 -27.78 -15.24 18.52
N ARG A 109 -27.50 -13.95 18.72
CA ARG A 109 -26.92 -13.39 19.95
C ARG A 109 -27.97 -12.69 20.83
N SER A 110 -29.23 -13.12 20.77
CA SER A 110 -30.33 -12.52 21.53
C SER A 110 -30.97 -13.42 22.60
N SER A 111 -30.61 -14.71 22.72
CA SER A 111 -31.40 -15.62 23.57
C SER A 111 -30.87 -15.87 25.00
N GLN A 112 -29.67 -15.41 25.39
CA GLN A 112 -29.09 -15.83 26.69
C GLN A 112 -29.15 -14.80 27.84
N ARG A 113 -29.90 -13.70 27.72
CA ARG A 113 -30.15 -12.77 28.84
C ARG A 113 -31.60 -12.77 29.33
N ARG A 114 -32.20 -13.95 29.51
CA ARG A 114 -33.46 -14.11 30.25
C ARG A 114 -33.46 -15.41 31.06
N SER A 115 -32.64 -15.47 32.10
CA SER A 115 -32.86 -16.40 33.20
C SER A 115 -32.09 -15.95 34.43
N LEU A 116 -32.64 -15.00 35.18
CA LEU A 116 -32.59 -15.04 36.63
C LEU A 116 -34.00 -14.68 37.10
N ARG A 117 -34.72 -15.72 37.54
CA ARG A 117 -36.00 -15.64 38.24
C ARG A 117 -35.80 -14.95 39.59
N GLU A 118 -36.81 -14.13 39.91
CA GLU A 118 -37.44 -13.88 41.21
C GLU A 118 -36.78 -14.44 42.49
N GLU A 119 -36.53 -13.58 43.49
CA GLU A 119 -37.39 -13.38 44.67
C GLU A 119 -36.65 -12.52 45.71
N ALA A 120 -37.21 -11.36 46.06
CA ALA A 120 -37.03 -10.77 47.38
C ALA A 120 -38.24 -9.89 47.69
N VAL A 121 -39.26 -10.56 48.21
CA VAL A 121 -40.46 -10.01 48.83
C VAL A 121 -40.08 -9.15 50.04
N GLY A 122 -40.65 -7.94 50.10
CA GLY A 122 -41.14 -7.31 51.34
C GLY A 122 -40.14 -6.61 52.25
N LYS A 123 -40.03 -5.27 52.11
CA LYS A 123 -40.29 -4.38 53.26
C LYS A 123 -40.67 -2.97 52.83
N THR A 124 -41.96 -2.70 52.93
CA THR A 124 -42.61 -1.39 53.05
C THR A 124 -41.96 -0.54 54.14
N HIS A 125 -41.73 0.75 53.90
CA HIS A 125 -41.88 1.91 54.80
C HIS A 125 -41.59 3.15 53.93
N ASN A 126 -42.56 3.68 53.19
CA ASN A 126 -43.48 4.74 53.59
C ASN A 126 -42.78 6.07 53.97
N VAL A 127 -42.81 7.01 53.00
CA VAL A 127 -43.12 8.45 53.11
C VAL A 127 -42.19 9.33 53.97
N PHE A 128 -41.53 10.31 53.33
CA PHE A 128 -41.84 11.73 53.54
C PHE A 128 -41.12 12.61 52.49
N LEU A 129 -41.91 13.44 51.81
CA LEU A 129 -41.48 14.61 51.03
C LEU A 129 -41.12 15.76 51.99
N ALA A 130 -40.06 16.52 51.70
CA ALA A 130 -39.82 17.92 52.08
C ALA A 130 -38.32 18.24 51.84
N SER A 131 -37.84 19.42 51.48
CA SER A 131 -38.39 20.71 51.02
C SER A 131 -37.16 21.57 50.64
N CYS A 132 -37.35 22.55 49.74
CA CYS A 132 -36.41 23.64 49.48
C CYS A 132 -35.98 24.42 50.74
N GLN A 133 -34.73 24.89 50.79
CA GLN A 133 -34.24 26.12 51.48
C GLN A 133 -32.79 26.35 50.96
N PHE A 134 -32.40 27.35 50.16
CA PHE A 134 -32.33 28.83 50.27
C PHE A 134 -31.35 29.38 51.33
N GLY A 135 -30.35 30.17 50.88
CA GLY A 135 -29.43 31.05 51.64
C GLY A 135 -28.13 30.37 52.12
N GLU A 136 -26.92 30.91 51.97
CA GLU A 136 -26.41 32.27 51.69
C GLU A 136 -25.39 32.30 50.54
#